data_AF-A0A3A8FAA1-F1
#
_entry.id   AF-A0A3A8FAA1-F1
#
_cell.length_a   1.000
_cell.length_b   1.000
_cell.length_c   1.000
_cell.angle_alpha   90.00
_cell.angle_beta   90.00
_cell.angle_gamma   90.00
#
_symmetry.space_group_name_H-M   'P 1'
#
loop_
_entity.id
_entity.type
_entity.pdbx_description
1 polymer ?
#
loop_
_entity_poly.entity_id
_entity_poly.type
_entity_poly.pdbx_seq_one_letter_code
_entity_poly.pdbx_strand_id
1 'polypeptide(L)'
;MNKIIVLVGLCILGIGLLVYFLKPEPNSQTPQQQADKSVAEQHKPMTSNDSHEQNAQAKNNQSLENPASVKAKKTSDEALRYYKTAYKDGWESIVRDFENGTIANSKMTDAEKKKLCELALYGTNVEQTKRLFAVNCTPVTGKISFMSINTQLKDANGQVDQAEIIEKLKLLQDENILQTHGAYKLGPYEEKFNLQSDAVSRGLEEVSDYLLSIGIGYSGNTENLINSNLSGRNPSVSLVNKLLKAGISPNAATYTLLEERKIAMKNPELYQLLQQVKP
;
A
#
# COMPACT_ATOMS: atom_id res chain seq x y z
N MET A 1 -29.57 0.63 20.74
CA MET A 1 -28.76 -0.06 19.70
C MET A 1 -27.68 0.82 19.04
N ASN A 2 -27.81 2.15 18.99
CA ASN A 2 -26.85 3.02 18.26
C ASN A 2 -25.46 3.20 18.91
N LYS A 3 -25.28 2.87 20.20
CA LYS A 3 -23.99 3.07 20.89
C LYS A 3 -22.98 1.92 20.68
N ILE A 4 -23.45 0.72 20.33
CA ILE A 4 -22.59 -0.47 20.14
C ILE A 4 -21.96 -0.48 18.74
N ILE A 5 -22.67 0.02 17.72
CA ILE A 5 -22.17 0.09 16.33
C ILE A 5 -21.04 1.13 16.21
N VAL A 6 -21.14 2.25 16.93
CA VAL A 6 -20.08 3.28 16.99
C VAL A 6 -18.83 2.75 17.71
N LEU A 7 -19.00 1.91 18.75
CA LEU A 7 -17.90 1.31 19.49
C LEU A 7 -17.12 0.29 18.65
N VAL A 8 -17.81 -0.53 17.86
CA VAL A 8 -17.18 -1.54 16.98
C VAL A 8 -16.50 -0.89 15.78
N GLY A 9 -17.05 0.19 15.23
CA GLY A 9 -16.43 0.99 14.17
C GLY A 9 -15.12 1.67 14.61
N LEU A 10 -15.06 2.16 15.86
CA LEU A 10 -13.86 2.74 16.47
C LEU A 10 -12.79 1.68 16.80
N CYS A 11 -13.20 0.48 17.21
CA CYS A 11 -12.26 -0.60 17.52
C CYS A 11 -11.54 -1.17 16.28
N ILE A 12 -12.22 -1.29 15.13
CA ILE A 12 -11.59 -1.85 13.91
C ILE A 12 -10.65 -0.82 13.24
N LEU A 13 -11.00 0.48 13.27
CA LEU A 13 -10.12 1.57 12.82
C LEU A 13 -8.87 1.73 13.73
N GLY A 14 -9.02 1.49 15.03
CA GLY A 14 -7.90 1.49 15.98
C GLY A 14 -6.93 0.31 15.79
N ILE A 15 -7.41 -0.87 15.40
CA ILE A 15 -6.58 -2.07 15.22
C ILE A 15 -5.75 -1.99 13.92
N GLY A 16 -6.31 -1.48 12.82
CA GLY A 16 -5.55 -1.30 11.57
C GLY A 16 -4.36 -0.33 11.72
N LEU A 17 -4.53 0.69 12.58
CA LEU A 17 -3.46 1.63 12.93
C LEU A 17 -2.48 1.05 13.95
N LEU A 18 -2.93 0.33 14.98
CA LEU A 18 -2.06 -0.33 15.97
C LEU A 18 -1.12 -1.37 15.35
N VAL A 19 -1.56 -2.11 14.33
CA VAL A 19 -0.71 -3.06 13.59
C VAL A 19 0.35 -2.35 12.73
N TYR A 20 0.08 -1.11 12.29
CA TYR A 20 1.05 -0.27 11.60
C TYR A 20 2.06 0.40 12.57
N PHE A 21 1.61 0.74 13.79
CA PHE A 21 2.42 1.44 14.81
C PHE A 21 3.40 0.53 15.59
N LEU A 22 3.26 -0.79 15.56
CA LEU A 22 4.10 -1.75 16.30
C LEU A 22 5.21 -2.39 15.45
N LYS A 23 5.48 -1.87 14.24
CA LYS A 23 6.42 -2.46 13.29
C LYS A 23 7.89 -2.26 13.70
N PRO A 24 8.72 -3.32 13.77
CA PRO A 24 10.18 -3.18 13.81
C PRO A 24 10.75 -2.85 12.42
N GLU A 25 11.88 -2.12 12.40
CA GLU A 25 12.55 -1.62 11.19
C GLU A 25 12.88 -2.73 10.17
N PRO A 26 12.89 -2.45 8.86
CA PRO A 26 13.43 -3.37 7.85
C PRO A 26 14.96 -3.43 7.96
N ASN A 27 15.50 -4.64 8.13
CA ASN A 27 16.93 -4.90 8.01
C ASN A 27 17.41 -4.49 6.61
N SER A 28 18.24 -3.45 6.55
CA SER A 28 18.94 -3.04 5.34
C SER A 28 20.18 -3.90 5.15
N GLN A 29 20.01 -5.06 4.52
CA GLN A 29 21.12 -5.76 3.87
C GLN A 29 20.64 -6.29 2.52
N THR A 30 20.91 -5.54 1.45
CA THR A 30 20.95 -6.08 0.10
C THR A 30 22.42 -6.07 -0.34
N PRO A 31 22.98 -7.20 -0.81
CA PRO A 31 24.36 -7.25 -1.30
C PRO A 31 24.54 -6.37 -2.53
N GLN A 32 25.62 -5.60 -2.57
CA GLN A 32 26.07 -4.89 -3.76
C GLN A 32 26.35 -5.91 -4.89
N GLN A 33 25.59 -5.85 -5.98
CA GLN A 33 26.03 -6.40 -7.26
C GLN A 33 26.90 -5.34 -7.96
N GLN A 34 28.19 -5.65 -8.02
CA GLN A 34 29.19 -4.93 -8.81
C GLN A 34 28.83 -4.96 -10.30
N ALA A 35 29.01 -3.80 -10.92
CA ALA A 35 28.91 -3.57 -12.34
C ALA A 35 29.90 -4.41 -13.18
N ASP A 36 29.44 -4.74 -14.38
CA ASP A 36 30.11 -5.41 -15.49
C ASP A 36 31.57 -5.04 -15.72
N LYS A 37 32.38 -6.04 -16.09
CA LYS A 37 33.46 -5.94 -17.09
C LYS A 37 33.73 -7.27 -17.80
N SER A 38 33.82 -7.15 -19.14
CA SER A 38 34.50 -8.00 -20.14
C SER A 38 34.00 -9.40 -20.52
N VAL A 39 33.23 -9.45 -21.62
CA VAL A 39 33.47 -10.11 -22.94
C VAL A 39 34.53 -11.23 -23.07
N ALA A 40 34.06 -12.33 -23.71
CA ALA A 40 34.68 -13.25 -24.70
C ALA A 40 34.99 -14.73 -24.31
N GLU A 41 34.35 -15.63 -25.09
CA GLU A 41 34.75 -16.99 -25.56
C GLU A 41 34.87 -18.11 -24.50
N GLN A 42 34.51 -19.40 -24.69
CA GLN A 42 34.24 -20.26 -25.86
C GLN A 42 33.54 -21.57 -25.37
N HIS A 43 32.91 -22.31 -26.31
CA HIS A 43 32.40 -23.71 -26.22
C HIS A 43 33.31 -24.72 -25.46
N LYS A 44 32.91 -25.86 -24.87
CA LYS A 44 31.97 -26.98 -25.22
C LYS A 44 31.86 -27.96 -23.99
N PRO A 45 31.27 -29.19 -24.00
CA PRO A 45 30.35 -29.68 -22.95
C PRO A 45 30.74 -31.00 -22.22
N MET A 46 29.89 -31.38 -21.26
CA MET A 46 29.53 -32.76 -20.82
C MET A 46 30.57 -33.65 -20.11
N THR A 47 30.27 -34.09 -18.89
CA THR A 47 30.20 -35.53 -18.50
C THR A 47 29.61 -35.73 -17.10
N SER A 48 28.82 -36.80 -16.98
CA SER A 48 28.24 -37.43 -15.81
C SER A 48 29.23 -38.34 -15.07
N ASN A 49 29.01 -38.59 -13.77
CA ASN A 49 28.77 -39.92 -13.17
C ASN A 49 28.89 -39.90 -11.63
N ASP A 50 27.79 -40.27 -10.98
CA ASP A 50 27.63 -41.38 -10.02
C ASP A 50 28.66 -41.70 -8.92
N SER A 51 28.14 -41.56 -7.68
CA SER A 51 27.88 -42.62 -6.66
C SER A 51 28.92 -43.01 -5.57
N HIS A 52 28.31 -43.41 -4.43
CA HIS A 52 28.81 -44.10 -3.22
C HIS A 52 29.61 -43.27 -2.19
N GLU A 53 29.50 -43.42 -0.86
CA GLU A 53 28.56 -44.03 0.09
C GLU A 53 29.07 -43.66 1.51
N GLN A 54 28.16 -43.66 2.50
CA GLN A 54 28.36 -43.96 3.93
C GLN A 54 29.06 -42.98 4.91
N ASN A 55 28.21 -42.47 5.82
CA ASN A 55 28.29 -42.47 7.29
C ASN A 55 29.59 -42.07 8.01
N ALA A 56 29.53 -40.92 8.68
CA ALA A 56 30.07 -40.76 10.03
C ALA A 56 29.19 -39.80 10.84
N GLN A 57 28.59 -40.32 11.92
CA GLN A 57 27.96 -39.54 12.98
C GLN A 57 28.98 -38.58 13.60
N ALA A 58 28.72 -37.28 13.50
CA ALA A 58 29.29 -36.29 14.40
C ALA A 58 28.14 -35.49 15.02
N LYS A 59 27.88 -35.79 16.31
CA LYS A 59 27.07 -34.95 17.19
C LYS A 59 27.64 -33.54 17.18
N ASN A 60 26.99 -32.62 16.48
CA ASN A 60 27.19 -31.19 16.70
C ASN A 60 26.00 -30.65 17.48
N ASN A 61 26.26 -30.38 18.76
CA ASN A 61 25.46 -29.49 19.59
C ASN A 61 25.46 -28.10 18.94
N GLN A 62 24.54 -27.84 18.01
CA GLN A 62 24.16 -26.48 17.68
C GLN A 62 23.14 -26.04 18.71
N SER A 63 23.65 -25.33 19.73
CA SER A 63 22.88 -24.38 20.51
C SER A 63 21.95 -23.61 19.58
N LEU A 64 20.64 -23.81 19.74
CA LEU A 64 19.63 -22.90 19.22
C LEU A 64 19.86 -21.55 19.91
N GLU A 65 20.74 -20.74 19.35
CA GLU A 65 20.68 -19.30 19.57
C GLU A 65 19.36 -18.83 18.97
N ASN A 66 18.36 -18.72 19.85
CA ASN A 66 17.15 -17.96 19.59
C ASN A 66 17.58 -16.62 18.98
N PRO A 67 17.08 -16.22 17.79
CA PRO A 67 17.32 -14.87 17.32
C PRO A 67 16.76 -13.93 18.38
N ALA A 68 17.66 -13.12 18.96
CA ALA A 68 17.32 -12.14 19.96
C ALA A 68 16.11 -11.34 19.46
N SER A 69 15.02 -11.41 20.21
CA SER A 69 13.83 -10.59 20.02
C SER A 69 14.27 -9.13 19.95
N VAL A 70 14.36 -8.59 18.74
CA VAL A 70 14.57 -7.15 18.51
C VAL A 70 13.32 -6.49 19.05
N LYS A 71 13.37 -6.03 20.31
CA LYS A 71 12.29 -5.27 20.92
C LYS A 71 11.99 -4.08 20.03
N ALA A 72 10.80 -4.05 19.45
CA ALA A 72 10.33 -2.92 18.66
C ALA A 72 10.48 -1.64 19.51
N LYS A 73 11.22 -0.67 18.98
CA LYS A 73 11.47 0.60 19.67
C LYS A 73 10.15 1.35 19.79
N LYS A 74 9.74 1.66 21.01
CA LYS A 74 8.47 2.36 21.28
C LYS A 74 8.53 3.78 20.70
N THR A 75 7.54 4.15 19.90
CA THR A 75 7.31 5.52 19.41
C THR A 75 7.25 6.51 20.57
N SER A 76 7.93 7.64 20.44
CA SER A 76 7.95 8.71 21.44
C SER A 76 6.59 9.40 21.59
N ASP A 77 6.34 9.97 22.77
CA ASP A 77 5.11 10.72 23.04
C ASP A 77 5.00 11.99 22.18
N GLU A 78 6.14 12.54 21.73
CA GLU A 78 6.19 13.69 20.82
C GLU A 78 5.74 13.29 19.40
N ALA A 79 6.29 12.20 18.84
CA ALA A 79 5.83 11.67 17.55
C ALA A 79 4.34 11.29 17.60
N LEU A 80 3.89 10.66 18.69
CA LEU A 80 2.48 10.32 18.87
C LEU A 80 1.57 11.56 18.88
N ARG A 81 2.05 12.70 19.40
CA ARG A 81 1.31 13.95 19.40
C ARG A 81 1.10 14.48 17.99
N TYR A 82 2.14 14.48 17.15
CA TYR A 82 2.02 14.86 15.75
C TYR A 82 0.99 14.00 14.99
N TYR A 83 0.99 12.68 15.23
CA TYR A 83 -0.02 11.80 14.62
C TYR A 83 -1.44 12.12 15.08
N LYS A 84 -1.64 12.41 16.37
CA LYS A 84 -2.94 12.83 16.91
C LYS A 84 -3.39 14.17 16.34
N THR A 85 -2.49 15.13 16.21
CA THR A 85 -2.76 16.44 15.62
C THR A 85 -3.14 16.31 14.16
N ALA A 86 -2.39 15.54 13.35
CA ALA A 86 -2.71 15.28 11.95
C ALA A 86 -4.11 14.68 11.79
N TYR A 87 -4.48 13.74 12.66
CA TYR A 87 -5.80 13.10 12.64
C TYR A 87 -6.93 14.06 13.04
N LYS A 88 -6.71 14.92 14.02
CA LYS A 88 -7.74 15.79 14.60
C LYS A 88 -7.92 17.08 13.80
N ASP A 89 -6.80 17.71 13.46
CA ASP A 89 -6.74 19.09 12.95
C ASP A 89 -6.28 19.14 11.48
N GLY A 90 -6.02 17.98 10.87
CA GLY A 90 -5.55 17.85 9.50
C GLY A 90 -4.04 18.04 9.34
N TRP A 91 -3.56 17.89 8.11
CA TRP A 91 -2.13 17.90 7.80
C TRP A 91 -1.51 19.29 7.70
N GLU A 92 -2.30 20.35 7.55
CA GLU A 92 -1.79 21.72 7.37
C GLU A 92 -0.90 22.19 8.52
N SER A 93 -1.28 21.87 9.77
CA SER A 93 -0.47 22.22 10.95
C SER A 93 0.88 21.52 10.94
N ILE A 94 0.91 20.25 10.51
CA ILE A 94 2.12 19.45 10.40
C ILE A 94 3.04 20.02 9.31
N VAL A 95 2.48 20.44 8.17
CA VAL A 95 3.23 21.08 7.08
C VAL A 95 3.91 22.36 7.59
N ARG A 96 3.18 23.19 8.33
CA ARG A 96 3.75 24.42 8.94
C ARG A 96 4.87 24.09 9.94
N ASP A 97 4.73 23.02 10.72
CA ASP A 97 5.78 22.60 11.65
C ASP A 97 7.02 22.03 10.95
N PHE A 98 6.89 21.50 9.73
CA PHE A 98 8.04 21.22 8.87
C PHE A 98 8.68 22.52 8.37
N GLU A 99 7.89 23.45 7.85
CA GLU A 99 8.36 24.74 7.31
C GLU A 99 9.08 25.61 8.35
N ASN A 100 8.56 25.64 9.57
CA ASN A 100 9.14 26.41 10.66
C ASN A 100 10.37 25.74 11.29
N GLY A 101 10.76 24.54 10.82
CA GLY A 101 11.84 23.76 11.42
C GLY A 101 11.52 23.18 12.79
N THR A 102 10.27 23.26 13.26
CA THR A 102 9.84 22.69 14.55
C THR A 102 10.10 21.18 14.59
N ILE A 103 9.74 20.46 13.52
CA ILE A 103 9.96 19.01 13.42
C ILE A 103 11.47 18.70 13.33
N ALA A 104 12.24 19.50 12.58
CA ALA A 104 13.69 19.31 12.47
C ALA A 104 14.39 19.44 13.83
N ASN A 105 13.96 20.42 14.65
CA ASN A 105 14.52 20.72 15.98
C ASN A 105 13.88 19.93 17.13
N SER A 106 12.89 19.07 16.85
CA SER A 106 12.22 18.24 17.86
C SER A 106 13.14 17.17 18.46
N LYS A 107 12.73 16.60 19.61
CA LYS A 107 13.43 15.50 20.27
C LYS A 107 13.11 14.13 19.66
N MET A 108 12.27 14.08 18.63
CA MET A 108 12.03 12.88 17.85
C MET A 108 13.33 12.36 17.26
N THR A 109 13.46 11.04 17.18
CA THR A 109 14.55 10.41 16.44
C THR A 109 14.41 10.68 14.94
N ASP A 110 15.50 10.57 14.18
CA ASP A 110 15.46 10.75 12.73
C ASP A 110 14.49 9.76 12.04
N ALA A 111 14.39 8.54 12.57
CA ALA A 111 13.43 7.55 12.09
C ALA A 111 11.98 8.03 12.25
N GLU A 112 11.65 8.67 13.37
CA GLU A 112 10.31 9.22 13.61
C GLU A 112 10.03 10.45 12.75
N LYS A 113 11.00 11.36 12.59
CA LYS A 113 10.89 12.53 11.70
C LYS A 113 10.65 12.09 10.25
N LYS A 114 11.43 11.13 9.78
CA LYS A 114 11.27 10.51 8.46
C LYS A 114 9.91 9.83 8.31
N LYS A 115 9.46 9.11 9.34
CA LYS A 115 8.14 8.46 9.30
C LYS A 115 7.00 9.47 9.24
N LEU A 116 7.09 10.55 10.01
CA LEU A 116 6.13 11.65 9.96
C LEU A 116 6.12 12.32 8.58
N CYS A 117 7.28 12.50 7.97
CA CYS A 117 7.41 13.01 6.61
C CYS A 117 6.69 12.09 5.59
N GLU A 118 6.94 10.77 5.60
CA GLU A 118 6.23 9.83 4.73
C GLU A 118 4.70 9.91 4.89
N LEU A 119 4.22 9.99 6.13
CA LEU A 119 2.79 10.08 6.42
C LEU A 119 2.21 11.43 5.98
N ALA A 120 2.95 12.53 6.14
CA ALA A 120 2.54 13.84 5.66
C ALA A 120 2.47 13.88 4.14
N LEU A 121 3.49 13.37 3.44
CA LEU A 121 3.48 13.24 1.99
C LEU A 121 2.35 12.35 1.48
N TYR A 122 1.90 11.37 2.26
CA TYR A 122 0.70 10.58 1.94
C TYR A 122 -0.58 11.41 2.11
N GLY A 123 -0.73 12.04 3.29
CA GLY A 123 -2.00 12.58 3.77
C GLY A 123 -2.38 13.96 3.26
N THR A 124 -1.41 14.74 2.79
CA THR A 124 -1.57 16.12 2.29
C THR A 124 -2.22 16.22 0.91
N ASN A 125 -2.69 17.41 0.55
CA ASN A 125 -3.07 17.75 -0.83
C ASN A 125 -1.82 18.11 -1.68
N VAL A 126 -1.98 18.41 -2.96
CA VAL A 126 -0.91 18.75 -3.91
C VAL A 126 -0.11 19.97 -3.45
N GLU A 127 -0.79 21.05 -3.05
CA GLU A 127 -0.15 22.29 -2.61
C GLU A 127 0.73 22.05 -1.37
N GLN A 128 0.19 21.37 -0.37
CA GLN A 128 0.90 20.97 0.84
C GLN A 128 2.04 20.00 0.54
N THR A 129 1.87 19.07 -0.40
CA THR A 129 2.94 18.15 -0.82
C THR A 129 4.11 18.92 -1.43
N LYS A 130 3.84 19.92 -2.29
CA LYS A 130 4.89 20.80 -2.86
C LYS A 130 5.64 21.57 -1.76
N ARG A 131 4.92 22.08 -0.77
CA ARG A 131 5.51 22.76 0.40
C ARG A 131 6.42 21.83 1.21
N LEU A 132 6.01 20.57 1.40
CA LEU A 132 6.85 19.55 2.04
C LEU A 132 8.13 19.26 1.24
N PHE A 133 8.06 19.20 -0.09
CA PHE A 133 9.28 19.05 -0.91
C PHE A 133 10.22 20.25 -0.78
N ALA A 134 9.69 21.47 -0.73
CA ALA A 134 10.50 22.68 -0.56
C ALA A 134 11.33 22.69 0.75
N VAL A 135 10.90 21.93 1.75
CA VAL A 135 11.58 21.79 3.05
C VAL A 135 12.32 20.45 3.19
N ASN A 136 12.63 19.81 2.06
CA ASN A 136 13.38 18.56 1.96
C ASN A 136 12.74 17.37 2.70
N CYS A 137 11.41 17.36 2.83
CA CYS A 137 10.70 16.16 3.27
C CYS A 137 10.65 15.16 2.11
N THR A 138 11.52 14.15 2.16
CA THR A 138 11.62 13.07 1.18
C THR A 138 11.34 11.70 1.81
N PRO A 139 10.70 10.76 1.08
CA PRO A 139 10.45 9.41 1.59
C PRO A 139 11.75 8.65 1.86
N VAL A 140 11.73 7.74 2.85
CA VAL A 140 12.95 7.04 3.30
C VAL A 140 13.53 6.14 2.21
N THR A 141 12.66 5.48 1.45
CA THR A 141 13.04 4.55 0.39
C THR A 141 13.27 5.26 -0.95
N GLY A 142 13.21 6.60 -0.99
CA GLY A 142 13.19 7.38 -2.23
C GLY A 142 11.91 7.21 -3.05
N LYS A 143 10.95 6.43 -2.55
CA LYS A 143 9.66 6.16 -3.19
C LYS A 143 8.53 6.29 -2.17
N ILE A 144 7.40 6.84 -2.58
CA ILE A 144 6.18 6.87 -1.78
C ILE A 144 5.36 5.64 -2.13
N SER A 145 5.43 4.66 -1.22
CA SER A 145 4.52 3.52 -1.19
C SER A 145 3.19 3.96 -0.58
N PHE A 146 2.25 4.35 -1.43
CA PHE A 146 0.84 4.35 -1.03
C PHE A 146 0.42 2.89 -0.85
N MET A 147 0.33 2.41 0.40
CA MET A 147 -0.42 1.17 0.63
C MET A 147 -1.86 1.28 0.12
N SER A 148 -2.36 2.52 0.02
CA SER A 148 -3.65 2.85 -0.58
C SER A 148 -3.70 4.28 -1.11
N ILE A 149 -4.57 4.56 -2.07
CA ILE A 149 -4.92 5.90 -2.52
C ILE A 149 -5.56 6.70 -1.37
N ASN A 150 -5.14 7.95 -1.21
CA ASN A 150 -5.62 8.83 -0.16
C ASN A 150 -7.06 9.33 -0.43
N THR A 151 -8.06 8.53 -0.07
CA THR A 151 -9.48 8.90 -0.16
C THR A 151 -9.95 9.92 0.89
N GLN A 152 -9.03 10.44 1.72
CA GLN A 152 -9.34 11.52 2.66
C GLN A 152 -9.30 12.89 1.99
N LEU A 153 -8.73 13.00 0.79
CA LEU A 153 -8.82 14.20 -0.04
C LEU A 153 -10.28 14.35 -0.48
N LYS A 154 -10.91 15.44 -0.03
CA LYS A 154 -12.32 15.72 -0.26
C LYS A 154 -12.51 16.99 -1.07
N ASP A 155 -13.50 16.99 -1.95
CA ASP A 155 -13.90 18.17 -2.71
C ASP A 155 -14.72 19.12 -1.82
N ALA A 156 -15.17 20.23 -2.40
CA ALA A 156 -16.03 21.22 -1.71
C ALA A 156 -17.37 20.62 -1.21
N ASN A 157 -17.78 19.47 -1.74
CA ASN A 157 -19.01 18.76 -1.36
C ASN A 157 -18.76 17.63 -0.34
N GLY A 158 -17.52 17.47 0.13
CA GLY A 158 -17.13 16.39 1.05
C GLY A 158 -17.02 15.01 0.40
N GLN A 159 -17.11 14.90 -0.92
CA GLN A 159 -16.91 13.68 -1.69
C GLN A 159 -15.43 13.44 -1.94
N VAL A 160 -15.03 12.20 -2.25
CA VAL A 160 -13.62 11.92 -2.60
C VAL A 160 -13.23 12.74 -3.83
N ASP A 161 -12.21 13.56 -3.69
CA ASP A 161 -11.71 14.40 -4.78
C ASP A 161 -10.76 13.59 -5.68
N GLN A 162 -11.30 12.97 -6.73
CA GLN A 162 -10.50 12.19 -7.67
C GLN A 162 -9.55 13.06 -8.49
N ALA A 163 -9.92 14.31 -8.79
CA ALA A 163 -9.06 15.23 -9.54
C ALA A 163 -7.81 15.58 -8.72
N GLU A 164 -7.98 15.90 -7.45
CA GLU A 164 -6.87 16.16 -6.52
C GLU A 164 -5.97 14.93 -6.34
N ILE A 165 -6.56 13.73 -6.25
CA ILE A 165 -5.80 12.47 -6.21
C ILE A 165 -4.98 12.29 -7.49
N ILE A 166 -5.57 12.52 -8.66
CA ILE A 166 -4.88 12.39 -9.96
C ILE A 166 -3.73 13.41 -10.06
N GLU A 167 -3.97 14.67 -9.73
CA GLU A 167 -2.92 15.70 -9.72
C GLU A 167 -1.79 15.36 -8.76
N LYS A 168 -2.12 14.77 -7.60
CA LYS A 168 -1.11 14.27 -6.68
C LYS A 168 -0.31 13.10 -7.27
N LEU A 169 -0.95 12.16 -7.93
CA LEU A 169 -0.25 11.05 -8.59
C LEU A 169 0.68 11.56 -9.71
N LYS A 170 0.25 12.57 -10.49
CA LYS A 170 1.10 13.24 -11.50
C LYS A 170 2.33 13.88 -10.87
N LEU A 171 2.13 14.68 -9.80
CA LEU A 171 3.24 15.30 -9.08
C LEU A 171 4.27 14.25 -8.63
N LEU A 172 3.82 13.15 -8.06
CA LEU A 172 4.71 12.11 -7.54
C LEU A 172 5.40 11.33 -8.65
N GLN A 173 4.77 11.20 -9.81
CA GLN A 173 5.38 10.63 -10.99
C GLN A 173 6.48 11.55 -11.55
N ASP A 174 6.20 12.85 -11.65
CA ASP A 174 7.14 13.87 -12.13
C ASP A 174 8.38 13.96 -11.24
N GLU A 175 8.20 13.85 -9.92
CA GLU A 175 9.29 13.77 -8.93
C GLU A 175 10.00 12.41 -8.92
N ASN A 176 9.59 11.46 -9.77
CA ASN A 176 10.11 10.09 -9.81
C ASN A 176 10.08 9.39 -8.44
N ILE A 177 9.05 9.64 -7.64
CA ILE A 177 8.86 8.99 -6.33
C ILE A 177 7.58 8.17 -6.24
N LEU A 178 6.71 8.16 -7.26
CA LEU A 178 5.52 7.33 -7.29
C LEU A 178 5.89 5.84 -7.29
N GLN A 179 5.36 5.08 -6.32
CA GLN A 179 5.40 3.62 -6.31
C GLN A 179 4.02 3.05 -6.60
N THR A 180 3.93 2.23 -7.65
CA THR A 180 2.66 1.74 -8.19
C THR A 180 2.33 0.32 -7.74
N HIS A 181 3.34 -0.42 -7.28
CA HIS A 181 3.23 -1.77 -6.78
C HIS A 181 4.28 -2.02 -5.69
N GLY A 182 4.01 -2.97 -4.82
CA GLY A 182 4.97 -3.40 -3.82
C GLY A 182 4.42 -4.47 -2.90
N ALA A 183 5.23 -4.85 -1.92
CA ALA A 183 4.86 -5.82 -0.91
C ALA A 183 5.17 -5.25 0.48
N TYR A 184 4.17 -5.21 1.34
CA TYR A 184 4.32 -4.91 2.75
C TYR A 184 4.47 -6.22 3.53
N LYS A 185 5.63 -6.40 4.17
CA LYS A 185 5.89 -7.54 5.06
C LYS A 185 5.77 -7.16 6.52
N LEU A 186 5.08 -7.99 7.31
CA LEU A 186 5.01 -7.95 8.76
C LEU A 186 5.16 -9.39 9.31
N GLY A 187 6.38 -9.78 9.68
CA GLY A 187 6.66 -11.16 10.06
C GLY A 187 6.35 -12.13 8.90
N PRO A 188 5.52 -13.17 9.10
CA PRO A 188 5.11 -14.08 8.03
C PRO A 188 4.04 -13.49 7.10
N TYR A 189 3.44 -12.35 7.46
CA TYR A 189 2.40 -11.71 6.66
C TYR A 189 3.04 -10.89 5.54
N GLU A 190 2.64 -11.14 4.30
CA GLU A 190 3.00 -10.34 3.13
C GLU A 190 1.73 -9.87 2.43
N GLU A 191 1.55 -8.56 2.33
CA GLU A 191 0.45 -7.94 1.60
C GLU A 191 1.01 -7.23 0.38
N LYS A 192 0.63 -7.71 -0.79
CA LYS A 192 0.99 -7.07 -2.06
C LYS A 192 -0.02 -5.98 -2.34
N PHE A 193 0.46 -4.78 -2.67
CA PHE A 193 -0.40 -3.69 -3.12
C PHE A 193 -0.14 -3.40 -4.60
N ASN A 194 -1.21 -2.99 -5.27
CA ASN A 194 -1.21 -2.49 -6.63
C ASN A 194 -2.20 -1.31 -6.66
N LEU A 195 -1.74 -0.12 -7.10
CA LEU A 195 -2.58 1.07 -7.11
C LEU A 195 -3.83 0.91 -7.97
N GLN A 196 -3.76 0.13 -9.05
CA GLN A 196 -4.92 -0.15 -9.89
C GLN A 196 -5.97 -0.97 -9.15
N SER A 197 -5.56 -1.99 -8.40
CA SER A 197 -6.48 -2.75 -7.55
C SER A 197 -7.10 -1.89 -6.46
N ASP A 198 -6.29 -1.05 -5.81
CA ASP A 198 -6.81 -0.17 -4.77
C ASP A 198 -7.81 0.86 -5.32
N ALA A 199 -7.53 1.48 -6.48
CA ALA A 199 -8.46 2.38 -7.18
C ALA A 199 -9.80 1.68 -7.48
N VAL A 200 -9.74 0.48 -8.05
CA VAL A 200 -10.92 -0.33 -8.38
C VAL A 200 -11.69 -0.72 -7.12
N SER A 201 -11.01 -1.15 -6.06
CA SER A 201 -11.64 -1.54 -4.79
C SER A 201 -12.37 -0.37 -4.10
N ARG A 202 -11.92 0.85 -4.35
CA ARG A 202 -12.50 2.07 -3.77
C ARG A 202 -13.57 2.70 -4.65
N GLY A 203 -13.79 2.17 -5.86
CA GLY A 203 -14.73 2.72 -6.82
C GLY A 203 -14.23 4.03 -7.46
N LEU A 204 -12.91 4.26 -7.51
CA LEU A 204 -12.32 5.49 -8.03
C LEU A 204 -12.08 5.36 -9.54
N GLU A 205 -13.14 5.57 -10.31
CA GLU A 205 -13.14 5.34 -11.75
C GLU A 205 -12.15 6.23 -12.51
N GLU A 206 -12.11 7.53 -12.23
CA GLU A 206 -11.24 8.47 -12.92
C GLU A 206 -9.77 8.22 -12.55
N VAL A 207 -9.52 7.86 -11.28
CA VAL A 207 -8.16 7.47 -10.84
C VAL A 207 -7.71 6.19 -11.54
N SER A 208 -8.59 5.19 -11.67
CA SER A 208 -8.33 3.98 -12.44
C SER A 208 -8.02 4.28 -13.91
N ASP A 209 -8.76 5.19 -14.54
CA ASP A 209 -8.51 5.60 -15.94
C ASP A 209 -7.17 6.32 -16.09
N TYR A 210 -6.82 7.19 -15.15
CA TYR A 210 -5.51 7.84 -15.12
C TYR A 210 -4.38 6.84 -15.00
N LEU A 211 -4.47 5.89 -14.06
CA LEU A 211 -3.46 4.85 -13.86
C LEU A 211 -3.26 4.01 -15.14
N LEU A 212 -4.35 3.66 -15.85
CA LEU A 212 -4.25 3.02 -17.17
C LEU A 212 -3.49 3.88 -18.18
N SER A 213 -3.75 5.19 -18.21
CA SER A 213 -3.12 6.12 -19.15
C SER A 213 -1.59 6.21 -19.00
N ILE A 214 -1.07 5.91 -17.81
CA ILE A 214 0.37 5.87 -17.51
C ILE A 214 0.93 4.43 -17.51
N GLY A 215 0.18 3.46 -18.06
CA GLY A 215 0.63 2.08 -18.26
C GLY A 215 0.46 1.14 -17.06
N ILE A 216 -0.24 1.57 -16.00
CA ILE A 216 -0.53 0.73 -14.84
C ILE A 216 -1.83 -0.03 -15.10
N GLY A 217 -1.69 -1.19 -15.76
CA GLY A 217 -2.80 -2.04 -16.21
C GLY A 217 -3.49 -2.85 -15.11
N TYR A 218 -4.51 -3.61 -15.53
CA TYR A 218 -5.25 -4.54 -14.67
C TYR A 218 -4.53 -5.87 -14.38
N SER A 219 -3.37 -6.11 -14.97
CA SER A 219 -2.57 -7.32 -14.79
C SER A 219 -1.76 -7.31 -13.49
N GLY A 220 -1.36 -8.49 -13.01
CA GLY A 220 -0.48 -8.63 -11.83
C GLY A 220 -1.21 -8.49 -10.49
N ASN A 221 -2.54 -8.49 -10.51
CA ASN A 221 -3.37 -8.53 -9.31
C ASN A 221 -3.54 -9.99 -8.84
N THR A 222 -3.39 -10.22 -7.54
CA THR A 222 -3.59 -11.55 -6.94
C THR A 222 -5.07 -11.92 -6.87
N GLU A 223 -5.94 -10.92 -6.79
CA GLU A 223 -7.39 -11.09 -6.77
C GLU A 223 -8.03 -10.69 -8.10
N ASN A 224 -9.19 -11.26 -8.38
CA ASN A 224 -10.04 -10.79 -9.48
C ASN A 224 -10.56 -9.38 -9.14
N LEU A 225 -10.30 -8.41 -10.01
CA LEU A 225 -10.63 -7.00 -9.77
C LEU A 225 -12.13 -6.72 -9.64
N ILE A 226 -13.00 -7.55 -10.25
CA ILE A 226 -14.45 -7.45 -10.03
C ILE A 226 -14.76 -7.79 -8.56
N ASN A 227 -14.11 -8.81 -8.00
CA ASN A 227 -14.28 -9.17 -6.59
C ASN A 227 -13.76 -8.08 -5.66
N SER A 228 -12.64 -7.42 -6.02
CA SER A 228 -12.11 -6.28 -5.27
C SER A 228 -13.10 -5.10 -5.28
N ASN A 229 -13.74 -4.80 -6.42
CA ASN A 229 -14.77 -3.76 -6.50
C ASN A 229 -16.01 -4.09 -5.63
N LEU A 230 -16.49 -5.33 -5.66
CA LEU A 230 -17.64 -5.79 -4.86
C LEU A 230 -17.37 -5.79 -3.34
N SER A 231 -16.14 -6.16 -2.97
CA SER A 231 -15.65 -6.10 -1.58
C SER A 231 -15.39 -4.66 -1.11
N GLY A 232 -15.31 -3.73 -2.05
CA GLY A 232 -15.19 -2.30 -1.85
C GLY A 232 -16.33 -1.66 -1.05
N ARG A 233 -16.10 -0.43 -0.59
CA ARG A 233 -17.13 0.37 0.10
C ARG A 233 -18.15 0.97 -0.87
N ASN A 234 -17.71 1.30 -2.08
CA ASN A 234 -18.52 1.91 -3.14
C ASN A 234 -18.37 1.10 -4.44
N PRO A 235 -19.02 -0.08 -4.56
CA PRO A 235 -19.02 -0.84 -5.81
C PRO A 235 -19.62 0.01 -6.95
N SER A 236 -18.99 -0.01 -8.12
CA SER A 236 -19.35 0.85 -9.26
C SER A 236 -19.68 -0.01 -10.48
N VAL A 237 -20.90 0.19 -11.01
CA VAL A 237 -21.38 -0.47 -12.23
C VAL A 237 -20.49 -0.13 -13.42
N SER A 238 -20.13 1.16 -13.56
CA SER A 238 -19.29 1.63 -14.66
C SER A 238 -17.90 0.99 -14.63
N LEU A 239 -17.27 0.92 -13.45
CA LEU A 239 -16.00 0.23 -13.30
C LEU A 239 -16.11 -1.26 -13.64
N VAL A 240 -17.14 -1.97 -13.18
CA VAL A 240 -17.32 -3.38 -13.54
C VAL A 240 -17.52 -3.57 -15.05
N ASN A 241 -18.29 -2.69 -15.71
CA ASN A 241 -18.40 -2.69 -17.17
C ASN A 241 -17.04 -2.49 -17.88
N LYS A 242 -16.18 -1.60 -17.37
CA LYS A 242 -14.82 -1.40 -17.90
C LYS A 242 -13.96 -2.66 -17.73
N LEU A 243 -14.02 -3.31 -16.56
CA LEU A 243 -13.29 -4.56 -16.29
C LEU A 243 -13.75 -5.69 -17.22
N LEU A 244 -15.06 -5.84 -17.42
CA LEU A 244 -15.64 -6.83 -18.36
C LEU A 244 -15.16 -6.57 -19.80
N LYS A 245 -15.18 -5.31 -20.26
CA LYS A 245 -14.65 -4.92 -21.59
C LYS A 245 -13.15 -5.16 -21.72
N ALA A 246 -12.41 -5.10 -20.62
CA ALA A 246 -11.00 -5.44 -20.57
C ALA A 246 -10.71 -6.95 -20.51
N GLY A 247 -11.75 -7.80 -20.61
CA GLY A 247 -11.62 -9.25 -20.63
C GLY A 247 -11.55 -9.90 -19.25
N ILE A 248 -11.83 -9.17 -18.17
CA ILE A 248 -11.88 -9.72 -16.82
C ILE A 248 -13.27 -10.29 -16.60
N SER A 249 -13.37 -11.61 -16.60
CA SER A 249 -14.64 -12.30 -16.38
C SER A 249 -14.95 -12.47 -14.89
N PRO A 250 -16.23 -12.47 -14.49
CA PRO A 250 -16.64 -12.88 -13.15
C PRO A 250 -16.28 -14.36 -12.93
N ASN A 251 -16.07 -14.74 -11.67
CA ASN A 251 -15.78 -16.11 -11.27
C ASN A 251 -16.72 -16.58 -10.15
N ALA A 252 -16.56 -17.82 -9.67
CA ALA A 252 -17.41 -18.38 -8.62
C ALA A 252 -17.49 -17.47 -7.37
N ALA A 253 -16.36 -16.89 -6.95
CA ALA A 253 -16.30 -15.98 -5.81
C ALA A 253 -17.05 -14.66 -6.05
N THR A 254 -17.16 -14.19 -7.31
CA THR A 254 -17.98 -13.03 -7.65
C THR A 254 -19.44 -13.26 -7.24
N TYR A 255 -20.00 -14.42 -7.57
CA TYR A 255 -21.39 -14.74 -7.26
C TYR A 255 -21.62 -15.00 -5.77
N THR A 256 -20.65 -15.59 -5.07
CA THR A 256 -20.68 -15.67 -3.60
C THR A 256 -20.74 -14.26 -2.99
N LEU A 257 -19.91 -13.33 -3.46
CA LEU A 257 -19.88 -11.96 -2.96
C LEU A 257 -21.18 -11.18 -3.24
N LEU A 258 -21.84 -11.42 -4.38
CA LEU A 258 -23.14 -10.80 -4.69
C LEU A 258 -24.18 -11.08 -3.58
N GLU A 259 -24.23 -12.32 -3.12
CA GLU A 259 -25.16 -12.77 -2.09
C GLU A 259 -24.73 -12.29 -0.70
N GLU A 260 -23.48 -12.54 -0.29
CA GLU A 260 -22.95 -12.18 1.02
C GLU A 260 -23.05 -10.67 1.31
N ARG A 261 -22.79 -9.84 0.29
CA ARG A 261 -22.81 -8.38 0.41
C ARG A 261 -24.19 -7.79 0.20
N LYS A 262 -25.18 -8.62 -0.18
CA LYS A 262 -26.55 -8.24 -0.53
C LYS A 262 -26.59 -7.20 -1.66
N ILE A 263 -25.80 -7.42 -2.71
CA ILE A 263 -25.66 -6.49 -3.84
C ILE A 263 -27.01 -6.29 -4.55
N ALA A 264 -27.83 -7.34 -4.69
CA ALA A 264 -29.17 -7.23 -5.28
C ALA A 264 -30.04 -6.13 -4.65
N MET A 265 -29.90 -5.92 -3.32
CA MET A 265 -30.65 -4.88 -2.60
C MET A 265 -29.96 -3.51 -2.64
N LYS A 266 -28.63 -3.47 -2.56
CA LYS A 266 -27.86 -2.22 -2.39
C LYS A 266 -27.47 -1.57 -3.70
N ASN A 267 -27.25 -2.37 -4.74
CA ASN A 267 -26.87 -1.95 -6.08
C ASN A 267 -27.49 -2.92 -7.10
N PRO A 268 -28.82 -2.81 -7.34
CA PRO A 268 -29.55 -3.75 -8.19
C PRO A 268 -29.08 -3.76 -9.64
N GLU A 269 -28.61 -2.63 -10.15
CA GLU A 269 -28.05 -2.52 -11.49
C GLU A 269 -26.76 -3.35 -11.62
N LEU A 270 -25.85 -3.25 -10.65
CA LEU A 270 -24.63 -4.05 -10.63
C LEU A 270 -24.94 -5.55 -10.53
N TYR A 271 -25.94 -5.91 -9.72
CA TYR A 271 -26.40 -7.30 -9.63
C TYR A 271 -26.91 -7.80 -10.98
N GLN A 272 -27.80 -7.05 -11.64
CA GLN A 272 -28.34 -7.43 -12.95
C GLN A 272 -27.25 -7.57 -14.00
N LEU A 273 -26.31 -6.62 -14.06
CA LEU A 273 -25.16 -6.69 -14.96
C LEU A 273 -24.39 -8.01 -14.78
N LEU A 274 -24.02 -8.35 -13.54
CA LEU A 274 -23.22 -9.55 -13.26
C LEU A 274 -23.99 -10.87 -13.45
N GLN A 275 -25.32 -10.85 -13.32
CA GLN A 275 -26.16 -12.01 -13.66
C GLN A 275 -26.27 -12.23 -15.18
N GLN A 276 -26.29 -11.17 -15.99
CA GLN A 276 -26.35 -11.29 -17.46
C GLN A 276 -25.10 -11.91 -18.06
N VAL A 277 -23.95 -11.70 -17.43
CA VAL A 277 -22.64 -12.25 -17.86
C VAL A 277 -22.27 -13.51 -17.09
N LYS A 278 -23.23 -14.16 -16.42
CA LYS A 278 -23.00 -15.39 -15.70
C LYS A 278 -22.72 -16.55 -16.67
N PRO A 279 -21.59 -17.26 -16.53
CA PRO A 279 -21.27 -18.41 -17.36
C PRO A 279 -22.22 -19.59 -17.11
#